data_AF-A0A7C0WF51-F1
#
_entry.id   AF-A0A7C0WF51-F1
#
_cell.length_a   1.000
_cell.length_b   1.000
_cell.length_c   1.000
_cell.angle_alpha   90.00
_cell.angle_beta   90.00
_cell.angle_gamma   90.00
#
_symmetry.space_group_name_H-M   'P 1'
#
loop_
_entity.id
_entity.type
_entity.pdbx_description
1 polymer ?
#
loop_
_entity_poly.entity_id
_entity_poly.type
_entity_poly.pdbx_seq_one_letter_code
_entity_poly.pdbx_strand_id
1 'polypeptide(L)'
;MGNSGDQIQSDRAASQDVSRDAFDERPRGQTFVVDIDGFEGPLDLLLALARDHKLDLAKLSILDLARQYLDFIEQARNLRLEVAADYLVMAAWLAFLKSKLLLPAEEGEDEPTGEELAAQLAFRLKRLEAMRDAGARLLN
;
A
#
# COMPACT_ATOMS: atom_id res chain seq x y z
N MET A 1 58.47 60.12 -9.22
CA MET A 1 58.03 60.51 -7.85
C MET A 1 56.56 60.19 -7.78
N GLY A 2 56.02 59.25 -7.01
CA GLY A 2 56.45 58.69 -5.73
C GLY A 2 55.42 59.09 -4.67
N ASN A 3 54.37 58.28 -4.48
CA ASN A 3 53.77 57.86 -3.20
C ASN A 3 52.56 56.97 -3.55
N SER A 4 52.52 55.65 -3.33
CA SER A 4 52.82 54.80 -2.17
C SER A 4 52.02 55.12 -0.91
N GLY A 5 51.25 54.12 -0.50
CA GLY A 5 50.63 53.98 0.82
C GLY A 5 49.34 54.78 0.99
N ASP A 6 48.29 54.29 1.62
CA ASP A 6 48.07 53.03 2.32
C ASP A 6 46.59 53.06 2.74
N GLN A 7 45.96 51.90 2.76
CA GLN A 7 44.91 51.51 3.71
C GLN A 7 43.54 52.24 3.84
N ILE A 8 42.50 51.43 3.59
CA ILE A 8 41.40 51.08 4.52
C ILE A 8 40.06 51.87 4.46
N GLN A 9 39.03 51.10 4.06
CA GLN A 9 37.61 51.07 4.49
C GLN A 9 36.55 52.07 3.99
N SER A 10 35.36 51.47 3.84
CA SER A 10 34.04 52.01 3.48
C SER A 10 33.91 52.38 1.99
N ASP A 11 32.94 51.90 1.21
CA ASP A 11 31.56 51.63 1.58
C ASP A 11 30.85 50.75 0.51
N ARG A 12 29.96 49.86 0.97
CA ARG A 12 28.73 49.36 0.33
C ARG A 12 28.72 48.89 -1.15
N ALA A 13 28.46 47.58 -1.32
CA ALA A 13 27.16 47.01 -1.74
C ALA A 13 27.24 45.90 -2.82
N ALA A 14 26.42 44.87 -2.58
CA ALA A 14 25.77 43.98 -3.55
C ALA A 14 26.58 42.81 -4.14
N SER A 15 26.35 41.61 -3.59
CA SER A 15 25.70 40.44 -4.24
C SER A 15 26.08 39.16 -3.48
N GLN A 16 25.29 38.75 -2.47
CA GLN A 16 24.27 37.69 -2.59
C GLN A 16 24.85 36.43 -3.23
N ASP A 17 25.52 35.58 -2.46
CA ASP A 17 24.92 34.44 -1.76
C ASP A 17 23.95 33.64 -2.65
N VAL A 18 24.52 32.81 -3.52
CA VAL A 18 23.77 31.80 -4.26
C VAL A 18 23.54 30.63 -3.30
N SER A 19 22.48 30.76 -2.50
CA SER A 19 21.95 29.71 -1.64
C SER A 19 21.78 28.43 -2.45
N ARG A 20 22.57 27.40 -2.10
CA ARG A 20 22.61 26.11 -2.78
C ARG A 20 21.87 25.00 -2.04
N ASP A 21 20.93 25.35 -1.17
CA ASP A 21 20.25 24.41 -0.26
C ASP A 21 18.71 24.39 -0.40
N ALA A 22 18.14 24.79 -1.53
CA ALA A 22 16.68 24.85 -1.70
C ALA A 22 16.03 23.61 -2.34
N PHE A 23 16.64 22.42 -2.25
CA PHE A 23 16.06 21.21 -2.86
C PHE A 23 16.31 19.92 -2.04
N ASP A 24 15.93 19.84 -0.77
CA ASP A 24 15.46 18.54 -0.20
C ASP A 24 14.66 18.63 1.12
N GLU A 25 13.78 19.63 1.30
CA GLU A 25 12.82 19.61 2.42
C GLU A 25 11.42 19.17 1.96
N ARG A 26 11.34 18.04 1.24
CA ARG A 26 10.09 17.28 1.24
C ARG A 26 10.03 16.55 2.58
N PRO A 27 9.04 16.78 3.45
CA PRO A 27 8.91 16.03 4.69
C PRO A 27 8.77 14.54 4.33
N ARG A 28 9.84 13.77 4.56
CA ARG A 28 9.80 12.31 4.54
C ARG A 28 8.97 11.88 5.74
N GLY A 29 7.89 11.14 5.51
CA GLY A 29 7.23 10.38 6.58
C GLY A 29 5.86 10.87 7.03
N GLN A 30 5.01 11.37 6.13
CA GLN A 30 3.57 11.22 6.33
C GLN A 30 3.10 10.11 5.40
N THR A 31 3.18 8.88 5.90
CA THR A 31 2.40 7.78 5.34
C THR A 31 0.95 8.18 5.56
N PHE A 32 0.32 8.75 4.54
CA PHE A 32 -1.13 8.90 4.52
C PHE A 32 -1.71 7.50 4.39
N VAL A 33 -1.89 6.82 5.52
CA VAL A 33 -2.76 5.65 5.61
C VAL A 33 -4.16 6.21 5.42
N VAL A 34 -4.62 6.24 4.17
CA VAL A 34 -6.03 6.54 3.92
C VAL A 34 -6.82 5.34 4.40
N ASP A 35 -7.63 5.60 5.41
CA ASP A 35 -8.51 4.66 6.06
C ASP A 35 -9.71 4.45 5.14
N ILE A 36 -9.66 3.40 4.30
CA ILE A 36 -10.86 3.04 3.55
C ILE A 36 -11.79 2.41 4.59
N ASP A 37 -12.88 3.11 4.92
CA ASP A 37 -13.92 2.65 5.86
C ASP A 37 -13.44 2.15 7.24
N GLY A 38 -12.27 2.57 7.74
CA GLY A 38 -11.78 2.17 9.07
C GLY A 38 -10.84 0.96 9.10
N PHE A 39 -10.36 0.48 7.94
CA PHE A 39 -9.47 -0.67 7.83
C PHE A 39 -7.97 -0.32 7.93
N GLU A 40 -7.25 -1.12 8.72
CA GLU A 40 -5.79 -1.03 8.88
C GLU A 40 -5.05 -1.74 7.73
N GLY A 41 -5.41 -1.42 6.49
CA GLY A 41 -4.76 -1.91 5.27
C GLY A 41 -5.53 -3.01 4.53
N PRO A 42 -4.99 -3.46 3.38
CA PRO A 42 -5.72 -4.31 2.46
C PRO A 42 -5.98 -5.73 2.99
N LEU A 43 -5.08 -6.27 3.82
CA LEU A 43 -5.29 -7.58 4.45
C LEU A 43 -6.37 -7.54 5.53
N ASP A 44 -6.51 -6.40 6.22
CA ASP A 44 -7.58 -6.20 7.20
C ASP A 44 -8.94 -6.13 6.51
N LEU A 45 -9.04 -5.31 5.46
CA LEU A 45 -10.22 -5.25 4.59
C LEU A 45 -10.58 -6.64 4.02
N LEU A 46 -9.60 -7.40 3.51
CA LEU A 46 -9.83 -8.77 3.02
C LEU A 46 -10.36 -9.68 4.13
N LEU A 47 -9.83 -9.57 5.35
CA LEU A 47 -10.30 -10.36 6.49
C LEU A 47 -11.72 -9.95 6.90
N ALA A 48 -12.06 -8.66 6.85
CA ALA A 48 -13.40 -8.17 7.13
C ALA A 48 -14.43 -8.66 6.11
N LEU A 49 -14.13 -8.55 4.81
CA LEU A 49 -14.94 -9.12 3.72
C LEU A 49 -15.09 -10.65 3.88
N ALA A 50 -14.03 -11.31 4.36
CA ALA A 50 -14.06 -12.74 4.65
C ALA A 50 -14.92 -13.12 5.86
N ARG A 51 -15.14 -12.22 6.81
CA ARG A 51 -15.99 -12.48 7.97
C ARG A 51 -17.47 -12.31 7.66
N ASP A 52 -17.81 -11.28 6.88
CA ASP A 52 -19.20 -10.90 6.60
C ASP A 52 -19.98 -12.02 5.87
N HIS A 53 -19.28 -12.81 5.07
CA HIS A 53 -19.86 -13.92 4.32
C HIS A 53 -19.83 -15.29 5.03
N LYS A 54 -19.48 -15.35 6.33
CA LYS A 54 -19.26 -16.61 7.07
C LYS A 54 -18.43 -17.59 6.25
N LEU A 55 -17.30 -17.10 5.72
CA LEU A 55 -16.44 -17.91 4.88
C LEU A 55 -15.91 -19.09 5.70
N ASP A 56 -16.48 -20.27 5.47
CA ASP A 56 -15.60 -21.42 5.39
C ASP A 56 -14.61 -21.03 4.28
N LEU A 57 -13.38 -20.64 4.63
CA LEU A 57 -12.28 -20.42 3.66
C LEU A 57 -12.08 -21.63 2.72
N ALA A 58 -12.74 -22.75 3.05
CA ALA A 58 -12.86 -23.97 2.28
C ALA A 58 -14.07 -24.05 1.32
N LYS A 59 -15.16 -23.29 1.51
CA LYS A 59 -16.44 -23.44 0.78
C LYS A 59 -16.82 -22.25 -0.09
N LEU A 60 -16.36 -21.03 0.20
CA LEU A 60 -16.42 -19.92 -0.74
C LEU A 60 -15.00 -19.62 -1.21
N SER A 61 -14.82 -19.55 -2.53
CA SER A 61 -13.52 -19.53 -3.19
C SER A 61 -12.80 -18.21 -2.95
N ILE A 62 -11.47 -18.23 -2.84
CA ILE A 62 -10.63 -17.03 -2.86
C ILE A 62 -10.96 -16.12 -4.06
N LEU A 63 -11.50 -16.70 -5.13
CA LEU A 63 -12.04 -15.98 -6.29
C LEU A 63 -13.17 -15.01 -5.93
N ASP A 64 -14.10 -15.40 -5.05
CA ASP A 64 -15.23 -14.56 -4.65
C ASP A 64 -14.75 -13.42 -3.74
N LEU A 65 -13.82 -13.71 -2.83
CA LEU A 65 -13.19 -12.70 -2.00
C LEU A 65 -12.43 -11.67 -2.86
N ALA A 66 -11.68 -12.14 -3.87
CA ALA A 66 -11.00 -11.29 -4.83
C ALA A 66 -12.00 -10.38 -5.58
N ARG A 67 -13.15 -10.92 -5.98
CA ARG A 67 -14.20 -10.14 -6.65
C ARG A 67 -14.75 -9.04 -5.75
N GLN A 68 -15.12 -9.38 -4.52
CA GLN A 68 -15.67 -8.40 -3.56
C GLN A 68 -14.68 -7.28 -3.26
N TYR A 69 -13.40 -7.62 -3.07
CA TYR A 69 -12.36 -6.62 -2.86
C TYR A 69 -12.26 -5.67 -4.06
N LEU A 70 -12.24 -6.21 -5.29
CA LEU A 70 -12.18 -5.38 -6.49
C LEU A 70 -13.41 -4.48 -6.64
N ASP A 71 -14.61 -5.02 -6.38
CA ASP A 71 -15.87 -4.26 -6.43
C ASP A 71 -15.88 -3.13 -5.39
N PHE A 72 -15.32 -3.37 -4.20
CA PHE A 72 -15.16 -2.35 -3.17
C PHE A 72 -14.21 -1.23 -3.60
N ILE A 73 -13.04 -1.57 -4.16
CA ILE A 73 -12.09 -0.58 -4.67
C ILE A 73 -12.69 0.25 -5.81
N GLU A 74 -13.44 -0.38 -6.73
CA GLU A 74 -14.14 0.35 -7.80
C GLU A 74 -15.19 1.32 -7.24
N GLN A 75 -15.97 0.92 -6.23
CA GLN A 75 -16.92 1.81 -5.56
C GLN A 75 -16.22 2.99 -4.89
N ALA A 76 -15.13 2.74 -4.16
CA ALA A 76 -14.32 3.79 -3.53
C ALA A 76 -13.80 4.80 -4.57
N ARG A 77 -13.31 4.31 -5.72
CA ARG A 77 -12.88 5.15 -6.85
C ARG A 77 -14.03 5.99 -7.43
N ASN A 78 -15.21 5.41 -7.60
CA ASN A 78 -16.40 6.10 -8.13
C ASN A 78 -16.91 7.20 -7.19
N LEU A 79 -16.75 7.02 -5.88
CA LEU A 79 -17.06 8.02 -4.86
C LEU A 79 -15.98 9.10 -4.72
N ARG A 80 -14.94 9.09 -5.58
CA ARG A 80 -13.78 9.99 -5.56
C ARG A 80 -12.96 9.92 -4.26
N LEU A 81 -12.94 8.76 -3.61
CA LEU A 81 -12.06 8.53 -2.47
C LEU A 81 -10.62 8.38 -2.97
N GLU A 82 -9.67 8.95 -2.23
CA GLU A 82 -8.24 8.77 -2.49
C GLU A 82 -7.83 7.36 -2.03
N VAL A 83 -7.75 6.42 -2.98
CA VAL A 83 -7.32 5.04 -2.65
C VAL A 83 -5.81 5.02 -2.46
N ALA A 84 -5.34 4.56 -1.30
CA ALA A 84 -3.91 4.45 -1.03
C ALA A 84 -3.23 3.37 -1.89
N ALA A 85 -1.92 3.55 -2.13
CA ALA A 85 -1.14 2.72 -3.05
C ALA A 85 -1.18 1.22 -2.69
N ASP A 86 -1.09 0.87 -1.40
CA ASP A 86 -1.11 -0.53 -0.94
C ASP A 86 -2.40 -1.27 -1.33
N TYR A 87 -3.54 -0.56 -1.31
CA TYR A 87 -4.82 -1.14 -1.71
C TYR A 87 -4.89 -1.39 -3.22
N LEU A 88 -4.34 -0.48 -4.03
CA LEU A 88 -4.26 -0.63 -5.48
C LEU A 88 -3.30 -1.76 -5.87
N VAL A 89 -2.19 -1.92 -5.15
CA VAL A 89 -1.26 -3.04 -5.34
C VAL A 89 -1.96 -4.37 -5.06
N MET A 90 -2.70 -4.47 -3.96
CA MET A 90 -3.48 -5.67 -3.66
C MET A 90 -4.60 -5.90 -4.69
N ALA A 91 -5.26 -4.85 -5.18
CA ALA A 91 -6.26 -4.94 -6.24
C ALA A 91 -5.66 -5.54 -7.52
N ALA A 92 -4.51 -5.01 -7.97
CA ALA A 92 -3.81 -5.52 -9.14
C ALA A 92 -3.41 -7.00 -8.96
N TRP A 93 -2.90 -7.35 -7.78
CA TRP A 93 -2.54 -8.72 -7.46
C TRP A 93 -3.75 -9.67 -7.45
N LEU A 94 -4.89 -9.25 -6.87
CA LEU A 94 -6.13 -10.02 -6.88
C LEU A 94 -6.76 -10.15 -8.27
N ALA A 95 -6.63 -9.12 -9.12
CA ALA A 95 -7.05 -9.19 -10.52
C ALA A 95 -6.21 -10.21 -11.30
N PHE A 96 -4.89 -10.24 -11.08
CA PHE A 96 -4.00 -11.27 -11.62
C PHE A 96 -4.38 -12.67 -11.11
N LEU A 97 -4.57 -12.84 -9.80
CA LEU A 97 -4.98 -14.11 -9.21
C LEU A 97 -6.31 -14.61 -9.80
N LYS A 98 -7.30 -13.73 -9.90
CA LYS A 98 -8.58 -14.01 -10.55
C LYS A 98 -8.39 -14.47 -12.00
N SER A 99 -7.48 -13.85 -12.75
CA SER A 99 -7.15 -14.30 -14.10
C SER A 99 -6.56 -15.71 -14.10
N LYS A 100 -5.50 -15.98 -13.32
CA LYS A 100 -4.88 -17.34 -13.22
C LYS A 100 -5.88 -18.41 -12.76
N LEU A 101 -6.82 -18.09 -11.88
CA LEU A 101 -7.87 -19.03 -11.40
C LEU A 101 -8.94 -19.35 -12.46
N LEU A 102 -9.14 -18.47 -13.44
CA LEU A 102 -10.15 -18.66 -14.49
C LEU A 102 -9.57 -19.27 -15.77
N LEU A 103 -8.26 -19.26 -15.93
CA LEU A 103 -7.57 -19.88 -17.05
C LEU A 103 -7.31 -21.38 -16.78
N PRO A 104 -7.30 -22.24 -17.81
CA PRO A 104 -6.85 -23.63 -17.66
C PRO A 104 -5.40 -23.64 -17.17
N ALA A 105 -5.05 -24.59 -16.30
CA ALA A 105 -3.67 -24.75 -15.84
C ALA A 105 -2.77 -25.09 -17.04
N GLU A 106 -1.72 -24.30 -17.25
CA GLU A 106 -0.68 -24.60 -18.23
C GLU A 106 0.26 -25.64 -17.63
N GLU A 107 0.38 -26.80 -18.29
CA GLU A 107 1.28 -27.87 -17.85
C GLU A 107 2.75 -27.46 -18.10
N GLY A 108 3.57 -27.43 -17.05
CA GLY A 108 5.03 -27.31 -17.16
C GLY A 108 5.62 -25.93 -16.87
N GLU A 109 4.86 -25.00 -16.30
CA GLU A 109 5.43 -23.75 -15.77
C GLU A 109 6.05 -23.96 -14.37
N ASP A 110 7.24 -23.41 -14.12
CA ASP A 110 7.86 -23.32 -12.79
C ASP A 110 7.16 -22.27 -11.87
N GLU A 111 6.09 -21.64 -12.35
CA GLU A 111 5.33 -20.63 -11.62
C GLU A 111 4.18 -21.27 -10.81
N PRO A 112 3.89 -20.79 -9.59
CA PRO A 112 2.75 -21.27 -8.82
C PRO A 112 1.43 -21.14 -9.60
N THR A 113 0.64 -22.19 -9.54
CA THR A 113 -0.72 -22.21 -10.06
C THR A 113 -1.62 -21.20 -9.34
N GLY A 114 -2.73 -20.82 -9.97
CA GLY A 114 -3.73 -19.96 -9.33
C GLY A 114 -4.25 -20.55 -8.01
N GLU A 115 -4.43 -21.87 -7.95
CA GLU A 115 -4.87 -22.59 -6.76
C GLU A 115 -3.84 -22.51 -5.62
N GLU A 116 -2.55 -22.65 -5.92
CA GLU A 116 -1.48 -22.51 -4.93
C GLU A 116 -1.36 -21.08 -4.39
N LEU A 117 -1.48 -20.08 -5.26
CA LEU A 117 -1.49 -18.67 -4.85
C LEU A 117 -2.71 -18.37 -3.95
N ALA A 118 -3.88 -18.91 -4.32
CA ALA A 118 -5.08 -18.79 -3.51
C ALA A 118 -4.91 -19.45 -2.13
N ALA A 119 -4.35 -20.66 -2.08
CA ALA A 119 -4.08 -21.36 -0.83
C ALA A 119 -3.10 -20.58 0.07
N GLN A 120 -2.07 -19.96 -0.51
CA GLN A 120 -1.13 -19.11 0.22
C GLN A 120 -1.83 -17.89 0.82
N LEU A 121 -2.70 -17.21 0.07
CA LEU A 121 -3.47 -16.08 0.59
C LEU A 121 -4.40 -16.51 1.72
N ALA A 122 -5.15 -17.60 1.51
CA ALA A 122 -6.04 -18.14 2.53
C ALA A 122 -5.28 -18.44 3.82
N PHE A 123 -4.08 -19.03 3.71
CA PHE A 123 -3.23 -19.30 4.86
C PHE A 123 -2.76 -18.03 5.57
N ARG A 124 -2.38 -16.99 4.83
CA ARG A 124 -2.01 -15.68 5.41
C ARG A 124 -3.18 -15.05 6.17
N LEU A 125 -4.39 -15.08 5.60
CA LEU A 125 -5.59 -14.56 6.26
C LEU A 125 -5.94 -15.34 7.53
N LYS A 126 -5.85 -16.67 7.52
CA LYS A 126 -6.03 -17.51 8.73
C LYS A 126 -5.05 -17.15 9.85
N ARG A 127 -3.79 -16.90 9.49
CA ARG A 127 -2.76 -16.50 10.47
C ARG A 127 -3.07 -15.13 11.06
N LEU A 128 -3.45 -14.17 10.22
CA LEU A 128 -3.84 -12.84 10.68
C LEU A 128 -5.05 -12.92 11.63
N GLU A 129 -6.06 -13.70 11.27
CA GLU A 129 -7.24 -13.95 12.12
C GLU A 129 -6.83 -14.53 13.48
N ALA A 130 -6.04 -15.59 13.50
CA ALA A 130 -5.59 -16.21 14.75
C ALA A 130 -4.80 -15.24 15.65
N MET A 131 -3.99 -14.36 15.05
CA MET A 131 -3.25 -13.33 15.78
C MET A 131 -4.19 -12.29 16.38
N ARG A 132 -5.19 -11.81 15.63
CA ARG A 132 -6.18 -10.85 16.13
C ARG A 132 -7.04 -11.45 17.24
N ASP A 133 -7.46 -12.69 17.09
CA ASP A 133 -8.24 -13.40 18.11
C ASP A 133 -7.44 -13.61 19.39
N ALA A 134 -6.15 -13.98 19.27
CA ALA A 134 -5.26 -14.09 20.42
C ALA A 134 -5.07 -12.72 21.11
N GLY A 135 -4.86 -11.65 20.33
CA GLY A 135 -4.77 -10.28 20.84
C GLY A 135 -6.04 -9.85 21.58
N ALA A 136 -7.22 -10.13 21.01
CA ALA A 136 -8.51 -9.82 21.63
C ALA A 136 -8.72 -10.56 22.96
N ARG A 137 -8.23 -11.81 23.09
CA ARG A 137 -8.27 -12.57 24.34
C ARG A 137 -7.33 -12.03 25.43
N LEU A 138 -6.28 -11.30 25.07
CA LEU A 138 -5.36 -10.69 26.04
C LEU A 138 -5.89 -9.36 26.61
N LEU A 139 -6.82 -8.72 25.91
CA LEU A 139 -7.41 -7.43 26.30
C LEU A 139 -8.67 -7.58 27.18
N ASN A 140 -9.22 -8.80 27.27
CA ASN A 140 -10.37 -9.17 28.10
C ASN A 140 -9.93 -9.97 29.34
#